data_AF-Q944D6-F1
#
_entry.id   AF-Q944D6-F1
#
_cell.length_a   1.000
_cell.length_b   1.000
_cell.length_c   1.000
_cell.angle_alpha   90.00
_cell.angle_beta   90.00
_cell.angle_gamma   90.00
#
_symmetry.space_group_name_H-M   'P 1'
#
loop_
_entity.id
_entity.type
_entity.pdbx_description
1 polymer ?
#
loop_
_entity_poly.entity_id
_entity_poly.type
_entity_poly.pdbx_seq_one_letter_code
_entity_poly.pdbx_strand_id
1 'polypeptide(L)'
;FVQQWPPTTCRFRKKCFKPRPLQIFTIHGLWPSNYSSPTKPSSCTGSEFKELPPRLRPKLKISWPNVESSNDTKVWEHEWDKHGT
;
A
#
# COMPACT_ATOMS: atom_id res chain seq x y z
N PHE A 1 9.58 -5.73 3.51
CA PHE A 1 8.13 -5.96 3.62
C PHE A 1 7.61 -5.15 4.79
N VAL A 2 6.63 -4.27 4.55
CA VAL A 2 6.12 -3.33 5.56
C VAL A 2 4.63 -3.54 5.74
N GLN A 3 4.21 -3.59 7.01
CA GLN A 3 2.82 -3.72 7.41
C GLN A 3 2.38 -2.47 8.17
N GLN A 4 1.08 -2.20 8.13
CA GLN A 4 0.44 -1.14 8.90
C GLN A 4 -0.65 -1.74 9.79
N TRP A 5 -0.89 -1.08 10.92
CA TRP A 5 -2.02 -1.37 11.80
C TRP A 5 -3.10 -0.30 11.58
N PRO A 6 -4.20 -0.62 10.86
CA PRO A 6 -5.19 0.38 10.44
C PRO A 6 -5.73 1.27 11.58
N PRO A 7 -6.03 0.76 12.80
CA PRO A 7 -6.45 1.61 13.90
C PRO A 7 -5.43 2.70 14.28
N THR A 8 -4.14 2.39 14.29
CA THR A 8 -3.09 3.36 14.62
C THR A 8 -2.88 4.34 13.47
N THR A 9 -2.83 3.85 12.23
CA THR A 9 -2.69 4.72 11.04
C THR A 9 -3.81 5.75 10.98
N CYS A 10 -5.06 5.31 11.16
CA CYS A 10 -6.23 6.19 11.18
C CYS A 10 -6.18 7.22 12.32
N ARG A 11 -5.78 6.80 13.52
CA ARG A 11 -5.67 7.72 14.67
C ARG A 11 -4.61 8.81 14.41
N PHE A 12 -3.47 8.44 13.84
CA PHE A 12 -2.37 9.38 13.60
C PHE A 12 -2.66 10.33 12.43
N ARG A 13 -3.23 9.81 11.34
CA ARG A 13 -3.51 10.57 10.11
C ARG A 13 -4.77 11.44 10.21
N LYS A 14 -5.58 11.28 11.27
CA LYS A 14 -6.88 11.94 11.50
C LYS A 14 -7.86 11.82 10.32
N LYS A 15 -7.63 10.85 9.45
CA LYS A 15 -8.44 10.53 8.28
C LYS A 15 -8.57 9.02 8.23
N CYS A 16 -9.81 8.54 8.16
CA CYS A 16 -10.10 7.11 8.15
C CYS A 16 -11.34 6.89 7.31
N PHE A 17 -11.26 5.99 6.35
CA PHE A 17 -12.38 5.74 5.45
C PHE A 17 -13.49 4.94 6.15
N LYS A 18 -13.12 3.95 6.96
CA LYS A 18 -14.08 3.10 7.68
C LYS A 18 -14.19 3.56 9.14
N PRO A 19 -15.42 3.75 9.68
CA PRO A 19 -15.62 4.06 11.10
C PRO A 19 -15.01 3.02 12.05
N ARG A 20 -14.97 1.76 11.61
CA ARG A 20 -14.28 0.66 12.28
C ARG A 20 -13.17 0.15 11.36
N PRO A 21 -11.90 0.53 11.61
CA PRO A 21 -10.77 0.01 10.87
C PRO A 21 -10.64 -1.50 11.05
N LEU A 22 -10.05 -2.18 10.07
CA LEU A 22 -9.74 -3.61 10.18
C LEU A 22 -8.75 -3.84 11.33
N GLN A 23 -9.04 -4.81 12.20
CA GLN A 23 -8.19 -5.17 13.33
C GLN A 23 -7.23 -6.31 12.98
N ILE A 24 -6.59 -6.19 11.82
CA ILE A 24 -5.54 -7.09 11.34
C ILE A 24 -4.41 -6.22 10.79
N PHE A 25 -3.18 -6.74 10.81
CA PHE A 25 -2.12 -6.11 10.05
C PHE A 25 -2.44 -6.22 8.56
N THR A 26 -2.35 -5.08 7.87
CA THR A 26 -2.47 -5.03 6.41
C THR A 26 -1.14 -4.59 5.82
N ILE A 27 -0.94 -4.89 4.55
CA ILE A 27 0.23 -4.50 3.80
C ILE A 27 0.23 -2.98 3.68
N HIS A 28 1.38 -2.37 3.94
CA HIS A 28 1.65 -0.99 3.59
C HIS A 28 2.38 -0.94 2.25
N GLY A 29 3.46 -1.72 2.13
CA GLY A 29 4.19 -1.87 0.87
C GLY A 29 5.32 -2.89 0.92
N LEU A 30 5.86 -3.20 -0.25
CA LEU A 30 7.08 -3.99 -0.42
C LEU A 30 8.12 -3.12 -1.09
N TRP A 31 9.12 -2.70 -0.34
CA TRP A 31 10.06 -1.69 -0.78
C TRP A 31 11.45 -2.30 -0.98
N PRO A 32 12.04 -2.15 -2.17
CA PRO A 32 13.47 -2.33 -2.35
C PRO A 32 14.23 -1.37 -1.43
N SER A 33 15.32 -1.85 -0.84
CA SER A 33 16.12 -1.04 0.08
C SER A 33 17.60 -1.34 -0.08
N ASN A 34 18.42 -0.29 -0.14
CA ASN A 34 19.86 -0.37 -0.07
C ASN A 34 20.33 -0.11 1.37
N TYR A 35 21.17 -0.99 1.92
CA TYR A 35 21.69 -0.85 3.29
C TYR A 35 22.35 0.52 3.54
N SER A 36 23.15 1.01 2.59
CA SER A 36 23.85 2.29 2.69
C SER A 36 22.97 3.50 2.33
N SER A 37 21.79 3.27 1.76
CA SER A 37 20.86 4.32 1.37
C SER A 37 19.42 3.79 1.49
N PRO A 38 18.85 3.75 2.71
CA PRO A 38 17.64 2.99 3.00
C PRO A 38 16.39 3.43 2.23
N THR A 39 16.38 4.68 1.74
CA THR A 39 15.29 5.25 0.94
C THR A 39 15.44 4.98 -0.55
N LYS A 40 16.54 4.36 -0.99
CA LYS A 40 16.81 4.01 -2.38
C LYS A 40 16.82 2.50 -2.58
N PRO A 41 16.45 2.01 -3.76
CA PRO A 41 15.93 2.77 -4.89
C PRO A 41 14.45 3.18 -4.71
N SER A 42 14.01 4.20 -5.46
CA SER A 42 12.61 4.65 -5.50
C SER A 42 12.32 5.31 -6.85
N SER A 43 11.10 5.15 -7.37
CA SER A 43 10.65 5.74 -8.64
C SER A 43 11.58 5.41 -9.81
N CYS A 44 11.95 4.13 -9.93
CA CYS A 44 12.77 3.66 -11.04
C CYS A 44 12.00 3.72 -12.36
N THR A 45 12.73 3.87 -13.46
CA THR A 45 12.16 3.73 -14.81
C THR A 45 11.77 2.27 -15.01
N GLY A 46 10.48 2.00 -15.16
CA GLY A 46 9.96 0.65 -15.31
C GLY A 46 8.64 0.62 -16.07
N SER A 47 7.97 -0.52 -16.05
CA SER A 47 6.64 -0.63 -16.65
C SER A 47 5.59 0.10 -15.81
N GLU A 48 4.69 0.81 -16.48
CA GLU A 48 3.54 1.46 -15.84
C GLU A 48 2.65 0.45 -15.09
N PHE A 49 1.97 0.92 -14.05
CA PHE A 49 0.96 0.13 -13.37
C PHE A 49 -0.14 -0.31 -14.34
N LYS A 50 -0.46 -1.61 -14.33
CA LYS A 50 -1.53 -2.18 -15.15
C LYS A 50 -2.68 -2.65 -14.29
N GLU A 51 -3.83 -2.83 -14.91
CA GLU A 51 -4.98 -3.39 -14.23
C GLU A 51 -4.65 -4.75 -13.59
N LEU A 52 -4.98 -4.88 -12.30
CA LEU A 52 -4.74 -6.10 -11.57
C LEU A 52 -5.60 -7.26 -12.10
N PRO A 53 -5.03 -8.47 -12.20
CA PRO A 53 -5.79 -9.67 -12.55
C PRO A 53 -7.04 -9.84 -11.66
N PRO A 54 -8.21 -10.21 -12.23
CA PRO A 54 -9.45 -10.35 -11.47
C PRO A 54 -9.34 -11.26 -10.24
N ARG A 55 -8.51 -12.32 -10.33
CA ARG A 55 -8.24 -13.26 -9.23
C ARG A 55 -7.47 -12.66 -8.05
N LEU A 56 -6.71 -11.58 -8.25
CA LEU A 56 -5.90 -10.94 -7.21
C LEU A 56 -6.68 -9.84 -6.48
N ARG A 57 -7.57 -9.14 -7.17
CA ARG A 57 -8.35 -8.02 -6.62
C ARG A 57 -9.06 -8.34 -5.29
N PRO A 58 -9.78 -9.46 -5.13
CA PRO A 58 -10.44 -9.78 -3.86
C PRO A 58 -9.47 -9.96 -2.70
N LYS A 59 -8.30 -10.56 -2.96
CA LYS A 59 -7.27 -10.78 -1.94
C LYS A 59 -6.67 -9.46 -1.49
N LEU A 60 -6.31 -8.59 -2.44
CA LEU A 60 -5.71 -7.28 -2.17
C LEU A 60 -6.66 -6.33 -1.45
N LYS A 61 -7.97 -6.37 -1.74
CA LYS A 61 -8.97 -5.58 -0.98
C LYS A 61 -9.02 -5.89 0.51
N ILE A 62 -8.59 -7.10 0.91
CA ILE A 62 -8.53 -7.50 2.33
C ILE A 62 -7.13 -7.24 2.88
N SER A 63 -6.10 -7.70 2.17
CA SER A 63 -4.72 -7.71 2.69
C SER A 63 -3.98 -6.40 2.48
N TRP A 64 -4.32 -5.59 1.49
CA TRP A 64 -3.66 -4.32 1.14
C TRP A 64 -4.68 -3.21 0.81
N PRO A 65 -5.60 -2.86 1.73
CA PRO A 65 -6.59 -1.82 1.52
C PRO A 65 -5.98 -0.42 1.69
N ASN A 66 -6.62 0.57 1.08
CA ASN A 66 -6.46 1.95 1.46
C ASN A 66 -7.22 2.21 2.78
N VAL A 67 -6.49 2.58 3.82
CA VAL A 67 -7.07 2.84 5.15
C VAL A 67 -7.65 4.25 5.27
N GLU A 68 -7.19 5.18 4.44
CA GLU A 68 -7.56 6.61 4.49
C GLU A 68 -8.69 6.97 3.51
N SER A 69 -8.86 6.22 2.41
CA SER A 69 -9.90 6.47 1.39
C SER A 69 -10.55 5.19 0.85
N SER A 70 -11.65 5.33 0.11
CA SER A 70 -12.32 4.19 -0.56
C SER A 70 -11.58 3.63 -1.76
N ASN A 71 -10.52 4.30 -2.22
CA ASN A 71 -9.86 3.99 -3.47
C ASN A 71 -8.55 3.23 -3.21
N ASP A 72 -8.66 1.90 -3.19
CA ASP A 72 -7.53 0.98 -3.03
C ASP A 72 -6.55 1.07 -4.20
N THR A 73 -7.05 1.25 -5.43
CA THR A 73 -6.24 1.32 -6.65
C THR A 73 -5.19 2.42 -6.58
N LYS A 74 -5.53 3.58 -6.01
CA LYS A 74 -4.56 4.68 -5.83
C LYS A 74 -3.36 4.28 -4.99
N VAL A 75 -3.54 3.43 -3.98
CA VAL A 75 -2.43 2.95 -3.16
C VAL A 75 -1.62 1.92 -3.94
N TRP A 76 -2.27 1.00 -4.65
CA TRP A 76 -1.58 -0.03 -5.42
C TRP A 76 -0.73 0.57 -6.55
N GLU A 77 -1.28 1.54 -7.28
CA GLU A 77 -0.58 2.29 -8.32
C GLU A 77 0.60 3.08 -7.74
N HIS A 78 0.37 3.86 -6.67
CA HIS A 78 1.44 4.63 -6.02
C HIS A 78 2.60 3.75 -5.54
N GLU A 79 2.29 2.63 -4.89
CA GLU A 79 3.29 1.71 -4.37
C GLU A 79 4.02 0.98 -5.50
N TRP A 80 3.34 0.68 -6.61
CA TRP A 80 3.98 0.14 -7.81
C TRP A 80 4.95 1.15 -8.43
N ASP A 81 4.47 2.35 -8.76
CA ASP A 81 5.27 3.37 -9.47
C ASP A 81 6.48 3.84 -8.67
N LYS A 82 6.38 3.79 -7.34
CA LYS A 82 7.46 4.24 -6.45
C LYS A 82 8.40 3.12 -6.02
N HIS A 83 7.90 1.89 -5.86
CA HIS A 83 8.67 0.81 -5.24
C HIS A 83 8.67 -0.51 -6.02
N GLY A 84 7.70 -0.73 -6.90
CA GLY A 84 7.59 -1.93 -7.72
C GLY A 84 8.37 -1.88 -9.03
N THR A 85 8.65 -0.68 -9.54
CA THR A 85 9.52 -0.44 -10.70
C THR A 85 11.01 -0.54 -10.34
#